data_AF-A0A821MIK8-F1
#
_entry.id   AF-A0A821MIK8-F1
#
_cell.length_a   1.000
_cell.length_b   1.000
_cell.length_c   1.000
_cell.angle_alpha   90.00
_cell.angle_beta   90.00
_cell.angle_gamma   90.00
#
_symmetry.space_group_name_H-M   'P 1'
#
loop_
_entity.id
_entity.type
_entity.pdbx_description
1 polymer ?
#
loop_
_entity_poly.entity_id
_entity_poly.type
_entity_poly.pdbx_seq_one_letter_code
_entity_poly.pdbx_strand_id
1 'polypeptide(L)'
;SSRKLLRQKLQCKSFKWFLTEVYPEQFIPGDAVASGEIRNLGAAFCVDGSTDHKNYHKPVIGYPCHSQGGNQFFMFSKLGEIRRDDGCLDFSGGFNDANKDDKIIVYPCHGMKGNQLWIYKE
;
A
#
# COMPACT_ATOMS: atom_id res chain seq x y z
N SER A 1 23.69 -20.10 -12.59
CA SER A 1 24.03 -18.90 -13.39
C SER A 1 25.26 -18.23 -12.80
N SER A 2 26.02 -17.50 -13.62
CA SER A 2 27.24 -16.76 -13.21
C SER A 2 27.00 -15.80 -12.03
N ARG A 3 25.84 -15.14 -11.96
CA ARG A 3 25.47 -14.25 -10.85
C ARG A 3 25.33 -14.98 -9.50
N LYS A 4 24.82 -16.21 -9.49
CA LYS A 4 24.72 -17.02 -8.25
C LYS A 4 26.11 -17.45 -7.76
N LEU A 5 27.00 -17.83 -8.67
CA LEU A 5 28.39 -18.19 -8.34
C LEU A 5 29.17 -16.98 -7.79
N LEU A 6 29.00 -15.79 -8.38
CA LEU A 6 29.61 -14.57 -7.86
C LEU A 6 29.16 -14.27 -6.43
N ARG A 7 27.86 -14.39 -6.15
CA ARG A 7 27.29 -14.21 -4.80
C ARG A 7 27.93 -15.16 -3.77
N GLN A 8 28.14 -16.42 -4.16
CA GLN A 8 28.80 -17.42 -3.31
C GLN A 8 30.28 -17.10 -3.11
N LYS A 9 31.01 -16.77 -4.19
CA LYS A 9 32.44 -16.44 -4.16
C LYS A 9 32.74 -15.23 -3.28
N LEU A 10 31.90 -14.20 -3.35
CA LEU A 10 32.02 -12.98 -2.53
C LEU A 10 31.40 -13.12 -1.14
N GLN A 11 30.86 -14.28 -0.80
CA GLN A 11 30.21 -14.55 0.49
C GLN A 11 29.18 -13.48 0.88
N CYS A 12 28.38 -13.02 -0.09
CA CYS A 12 27.43 -11.94 0.14
C CYS A 12 26.39 -12.34 1.19
N LYS A 13 25.98 -11.37 2.02
CA LYS A 13 24.91 -11.53 3.00
C LYS A 13 23.55 -11.82 2.32
N SER A 14 22.59 -12.26 3.12
CA SER A 14 21.23 -12.56 2.65
C SER A 14 20.42 -11.28 2.42
N PHE A 15 19.33 -11.37 1.67
CA PHE A 15 18.41 -10.23 1.51
C PHE A 15 17.71 -9.89 2.82
N LYS A 16 17.43 -10.89 3.69
CA LYS A 16 16.93 -10.65 5.04
C LYS A 16 17.89 -9.78 5.85
N TRP A 17 19.19 -10.09 5.83
CA TRP A 17 20.21 -9.26 6.50
C TRP A 17 20.21 -7.82 5.97
N PHE A 18 20.04 -7.62 4.66
CA PHE A 18 19.93 -6.28 4.10
C PHE A 18 18.72 -5.53 4.67
N LEU A 19 17.54 -6.18 4.70
CA LEU A 19 16.33 -5.56 5.23
C LEU A 19 16.38 -5.33 6.74
N THR A 20 17.12 -6.12 7.52
CA THR A 20 17.17 -5.93 8.99
C THR A 20 18.31 -5.05 9.46
N GLU A 21 19.43 -4.99 8.72
CA GLU A 21 20.63 -4.27 9.17
C GLU A 21 20.96 -3.02 8.34
N VAL A 22 20.56 -2.98 7.06
CA VAL A 22 20.92 -1.87 6.15
C VAL A 22 19.73 -0.97 5.86
N TYR A 23 18.52 -1.52 5.74
CA TYR A 23 17.31 -0.76 5.47
C TYR A 23 16.12 -1.17 6.37
N PRO A 24 16.28 -1.09 7.71
CA PRO A 24 15.31 -1.59 8.69
C PRO A 24 13.96 -0.86 8.71
N GLU A 25 13.90 0.38 8.22
CA GLU A 25 12.69 1.19 8.14
C GLU A 25 11.79 0.81 6.97
N GLN A 26 12.29 0.03 6.00
CA GLN A 26 11.51 -0.41 4.86
C GLN A 26 10.38 -1.34 5.31
N PHE A 27 9.14 -0.97 5.00
CA PHE A 27 7.99 -1.84 5.22
C PHE A 27 8.16 -3.16 4.45
N ILE A 28 8.00 -4.28 5.16
CA ILE A 28 8.07 -5.63 4.58
C ILE A 28 6.63 -6.15 4.38
N PRO A 29 6.17 -6.31 3.12
CA PRO A 29 4.84 -6.82 2.78
C PRO A 29 4.45 -8.17 3.40
N GLY A 30 5.42 -9.00 3.78
CA GLY A 30 5.20 -10.35 4.28
C GLY A 30 4.39 -10.45 5.57
N ASP A 31 4.14 -9.33 6.25
CA ASP A 31 3.32 -9.25 7.45
C ASP A 31 1.88 -8.75 7.20
N ALA A 32 1.47 -8.55 5.94
CA ALA A 32 0.10 -8.16 5.61
C ALA A 32 -0.90 -9.26 6.01
N VAL A 33 -2.04 -8.86 6.58
CA VAL A 33 -3.13 -9.78 6.95
C VAL A 33 -4.00 -10.16 5.75
N ALA A 34 -4.01 -9.31 4.72
CA ALA A 34 -4.67 -9.56 3.45
C ALA A 34 -3.95 -8.79 2.33
N SER A 35 -4.08 -9.26 1.09
CA SER A 35 -3.54 -8.57 -0.09
C SER A 35 -4.34 -8.91 -1.33
N GLY A 36 -4.47 -7.96 -2.25
CA GLY A 36 -5.18 -8.13 -3.51
C GLY A 36 -6.05 -6.93 -3.84
N GLU A 37 -7.13 -7.18 -4.56
CA GLU A 37 -8.13 -6.17 -4.91
C GLU A 37 -9.13 -5.95 -3.77
N ILE A 38 -9.54 -4.69 -3.59
CA ILE A 38 -10.65 -4.33 -2.69
C ILE A 38 -11.90 -4.24 -3.55
N ARG A 39 -12.70 -5.30 -3.54
CA ARG A 39 -13.90 -5.45 -4.38
C ARG A 39 -15.14 -4.88 -3.70
N ASN A 40 -15.92 -4.10 -4.44
CA ASN A 40 -17.27 -3.76 -4.05
C ASN A 40 -18.17 -4.99 -4.23
N LEU A 41 -18.97 -5.37 -3.23
CA LEU A 41 -19.88 -6.52 -3.34
C LEU A 41 -21.17 -6.18 -4.10
N GLY A 42 -21.55 -4.90 -4.18
CA GLY A 42 -22.72 -4.42 -4.89
C GLY A 42 -22.48 -4.05 -6.36
N ALA A 43 -21.22 -4.04 -6.82
CA ALA A 43 -20.86 -3.71 -8.20
C ALA A 43 -19.55 -4.40 -8.59
N ALA A 44 -19.34 -4.71 -9.86
CA ALA A 44 -18.08 -5.31 -10.36
C ALA A 44 -16.91 -4.32 -10.44
N PHE A 45 -16.76 -3.47 -9.42
CA PHE A 45 -15.80 -2.38 -9.33
C PHE A 45 -14.86 -2.62 -8.15
N CYS A 46 -13.60 -2.24 -8.35
CA CYS A 46 -12.51 -2.34 -7.40
C CYS A 46 -12.01 -0.94 -7.03
N VAL A 47 -11.44 -0.80 -5.83
CA VAL A 47 -10.67 0.40 -5.48
C VAL A 47 -9.47 0.48 -6.41
N ASP A 48 -9.29 1.65 -7.03
CA ASP A 48 -8.25 1.93 -8.02
C ASP A 48 -7.55 3.24 -7.63
N GLY A 49 -6.25 3.15 -7.36
CA GLY A 49 -5.45 4.25 -6.82
C GLY A 49 -4.17 4.47 -7.61
N SER A 50 -3.70 5.71 -7.63
CA SER A 50 -2.48 6.05 -8.36
C SER A 50 -1.28 5.24 -7.87
N THR A 51 -0.45 4.78 -8.82
CA THR A 51 0.74 3.99 -8.51
C THR A 51 2.01 4.79 -8.28
N ASP A 52 2.03 6.07 -8.69
CA ASP A 52 3.23 6.90 -8.65
C ASP A 52 3.15 7.96 -7.54
N HIS A 53 4.33 8.35 -7.04
CA HIS A 53 4.43 9.29 -5.91
C HIS A 53 4.08 10.73 -6.32
N LYS A 54 4.12 11.06 -7.62
CA LYS A 54 3.79 12.41 -8.13
C LYS A 54 2.29 12.68 -8.08
N ASN A 55 1.51 11.61 -8.07
CA ASN A 55 0.06 11.61 -8.04
C ASN A 55 -0.48 11.19 -6.67
N TYR A 56 0.37 11.20 -5.62
CA TYR A 56 -0.12 11.22 -4.25
C TYR A 56 -1.04 12.43 -4.06
N HIS A 57 -1.91 12.35 -3.05
CA HIS A 57 -3.01 13.27 -2.79
C HIS A 57 -4.15 13.25 -3.81
N LYS A 58 -4.05 12.45 -4.89
CA LYS A 58 -5.19 12.24 -5.78
C LYS A 58 -6.17 11.24 -5.18
N PRO A 59 -7.48 11.44 -5.40
CA PRO A 59 -8.49 10.52 -4.92
C PRO A 59 -8.34 9.14 -5.56
N VAL A 60 -8.63 8.09 -4.78
CA VAL A 60 -8.92 6.78 -5.36
C VAL A 60 -10.30 6.79 -6.01
N ILE A 61 -10.49 5.93 -6.99
CA ILE A 61 -11.75 5.79 -7.72
C ILE A 61 -12.24 4.35 -7.65
N GLY A 62 -13.50 4.14 -8.03
CA GLY A 62 -13.97 2.82 -8.42
C GLY A 62 -13.69 2.60 -9.91
N TYR A 63 -13.07 1.48 -10.26
CA TYR A 63 -12.87 1.07 -11.65
C TYR A 63 -13.22 -0.42 -11.84
N PRO A 64 -13.66 -0.88 -13.03
CA PRO A 64 -13.89 -2.30 -13.26
C PRO A 64 -12.71 -3.17 -12.79
N CYS A 65 -13.01 -4.20 -12.01
CA CYS A 65 -11.99 -5.11 -11.50
C CYS A 65 -11.31 -5.85 -12.67
N HIS A 66 -9.98 -5.84 -12.73
CA HIS A 66 -9.25 -6.40 -13.87
C HIS A 66 -8.25 -7.51 -13.52
N SER A 67 -7.95 -7.75 -12.25
CA SER A 67 -7.10 -8.85 -11.76
C SER A 67 -5.68 -8.84 -12.32
N GLN A 68 -5.15 -7.65 -12.62
CA GLN A 68 -3.79 -7.44 -13.14
C GLN A 68 -2.83 -6.87 -12.09
N GLY A 69 -3.32 -6.67 -10.86
CA GLY A 69 -2.57 -5.99 -9.81
C GLY A 69 -2.45 -4.49 -10.09
N GLY A 70 -1.23 -3.95 -10.01
CA GLY A 70 -0.96 -2.54 -10.33
C GLY A 70 -1.71 -1.56 -9.42
N ASN A 71 -2.47 -0.66 -10.04
CA ASN A 71 -3.31 0.35 -9.38
C ASN A 71 -4.48 -0.23 -8.55
N GLN A 72 -4.82 -1.50 -8.73
CA GLN A 72 -5.86 -2.20 -7.95
C GLN A 72 -5.29 -3.16 -6.90
N PHE A 73 -3.96 -3.21 -6.72
CA PHE A 73 -3.35 -4.07 -5.71
C PHE A 73 -3.07 -3.29 -4.41
N PHE A 74 -3.68 -3.74 -3.32
CA PHE A 74 -3.48 -3.20 -1.98
C PHE A 74 -3.13 -4.30 -0.97
N MET A 75 -2.51 -3.91 0.13
CA MET A 75 -2.17 -4.77 1.25
C MET A 75 -2.78 -4.21 2.53
N PHE A 76 -3.42 -5.04 3.34
CA PHE A 76 -3.90 -4.63 4.66
C PHE A 76 -2.85 -4.99 5.72
N SER A 77 -2.29 -3.98 6.39
CA SER A 77 -1.24 -4.18 7.39
C SER A 77 -1.82 -4.61 8.73
N LYS A 78 -1.02 -5.31 9.57
CA LYS A 78 -1.38 -5.62 10.97
C LYS A 78 -1.65 -4.38 11.82
N LEU A 79 -1.19 -3.20 11.38
CA LEU A 79 -1.40 -1.91 12.05
C LEU A 79 -2.68 -1.21 11.58
N GLY A 80 -3.44 -1.83 10.68
CA GLY A 80 -4.70 -1.30 10.16
C GLY A 80 -4.53 -0.30 9.02
N GLU A 81 -3.42 -0.31 8.29
CA GLU A 81 -3.25 0.54 7.10
C GLU A 81 -3.62 -0.25 5.84
N ILE A 82 -4.28 0.40 4.87
CA ILE A 82 -4.44 -0.15 3.52
C ILE A 82 -3.34 0.47 2.65
N ARG A 83 -2.36 -0.35 2.27
CA ARG A 83 -1.07 0.07 1.74
C ARG A 83 -0.86 -0.34 0.28
N ARG A 84 0.00 0.41 -0.38
CA ARG A 84 0.68 0.10 -1.64
C ARG A 84 2.09 0.70 -1.57
N ASP A 85 3.10 -0.15 -1.40
CA ASP A 85 4.48 0.27 -1.15
C ASP A 85 4.60 1.24 0.06
N ASP A 86 5.00 2.49 -0.18
CA ASP A 86 5.08 3.58 0.80
C ASP A 86 3.83 4.48 0.82
N GLY A 87 2.82 4.18 0.00
CA GLY A 87 1.53 4.89 -0.05
C GLY A 87 0.43 4.17 0.73
N CYS A 88 -0.39 4.92 1.44
CA CYS A 88 -1.50 4.45 2.26
C CYS A 88 -2.80 5.13 1.81
N LEU A 89 -3.92 4.41 1.92
CA LEU A 89 -5.24 5.04 1.83
C LEU A 89 -5.44 5.94 3.04
N ASP A 90 -5.77 7.19 2.76
CA ASP A 90 -5.83 8.28 3.71
C ASP A 90 -7.14 9.05 3.53
N PHE A 91 -7.86 9.27 4.62
CA PHE A 91 -9.04 10.13 4.61
C PHE A 91 -8.63 11.61 4.66
N SER A 92 -8.94 12.36 3.60
CA SER A 92 -8.48 13.74 3.44
C SER A 92 -9.07 14.76 4.43
N GLY A 93 -10.05 14.38 5.25
CA GLY A 93 -10.59 15.23 6.33
C GLY A 93 -11.45 16.40 5.86
N GLY A 94 -12.23 16.24 4.78
CA GLY A 94 -13.14 17.28 4.27
C GLY A 94 -14.27 17.65 5.24
N PHE A 95 -14.64 16.74 6.15
CA PHE A 95 -15.79 16.84 7.05
C PHE A 95 -15.94 18.16 7.84
N ASN A 96 -14.83 18.86 8.13
CA ASN A 96 -14.84 20.12 8.91
C ASN A 96 -14.58 21.38 8.05
N ASP A 97 -14.48 21.25 6.73
CA ASP A 97 -14.23 22.35 5.80
C ASP A 97 -15.26 22.30 4.68
N ALA A 98 -16.23 23.22 4.71
CA ALA A 98 -17.31 23.31 3.73
C ALA A 98 -16.84 23.49 2.27
N ASN A 99 -15.55 23.78 2.05
CA ASN A 99 -14.93 23.91 0.73
C ASN A 99 -14.15 22.67 0.30
N LYS A 100 -14.18 21.57 1.06
CA LYS A 100 -13.46 20.34 0.74
C LYS A 100 -14.40 19.15 0.67
N ASP A 101 -14.24 18.38 -0.39
CA ASP A 101 -14.89 17.08 -0.52
C ASP A 101 -14.23 16.06 0.42
N ASP A 102 -15.05 15.19 1.00
CA ASP A 102 -14.60 13.98 1.67
C ASP A 102 -14.09 12.97 0.64
N LYS A 103 -12.78 12.76 0.61
CA LYS A 103 -12.14 11.86 -0.35
C LYS A 103 -11.18 10.91 0.36
N ILE A 104 -11.07 9.71 -0.18
CA ILE A 104 -9.97 8.80 0.13
C ILE A 104 -8.89 9.04 -0.92
N ILE A 105 -7.69 9.37 -0.46
CA ILE A 105 -6.54 9.66 -1.31
C ILE A 105 -5.44 8.64 -1.04
N VAL A 106 -4.48 8.55 -1.95
CA VAL A 106 -3.20 7.89 -1.65
C VAL A 106 -2.24 8.92 -1.07
N TYR A 107 -1.74 8.71 0.15
CA TYR A 107 -0.81 9.61 0.85
C TYR A 107 0.37 8.80 1.40
N PRO A 108 1.57 9.38 1.61
CA PRO A 108 2.67 8.67 2.27
C PRO A 108 2.23 8.00 3.58
N CYS A 109 2.52 6.72 3.73
CA CYS A 109 2.25 5.99 4.97
C CYS A 109 3.03 6.63 6.12
N HIS A 110 2.33 7.12 7.15
CA HIS A 110 2.96 7.80 8.27
C HIS A 110 2.89 7.03 9.60
N GLY A 111 2.17 5.91 9.68
CA GLY A 111 2.10 5.07 10.89
C GLY A 111 1.42 5.72 12.11
N MET A 112 1.04 7.00 12.03
CA MET A 112 0.37 7.76 13.11
C MET A 112 -1.10 7.36 13.33
N LYS A 113 -1.62 6.33 12.64
CA LYS A 113 -3.03 5.92 12.67
C LYS A 113 -3.95 7.04 12.15
N GLY A 114 -4.98 7.41 12.91
CA GLY A 114 -5.89 8.50 12.58
C GLY A 114 -6.62 8.27 11.25
N ASN A 115 -6.44 9.20 10.32
CA ASN A 115 -6.98 9.16 8.96
C ASN A 115 -6.39 8.06 8.05
N GLN A 116 -5.35 7.35 8.49
CA GLN A 116 -4.81 6.15 7.81
C GLN A 116 -5.13 4.84 8.55
N LEU A 117 -5.93 4.88 9.63
CA LEU A 117 -6.36 3.68 10.33
C LEU A 117 -7.71 3.19 9.80
N TRP A 118 -7.71 1.94 9.33
CA TRP A 118 -8.85 1.25 8.77
C TRP A 118 -9.18 0.02 9.60
N ILE A 119 -10.48 -0.16 9.87
CA ILE A 119 -11.00 -1.34 10.56
C ILE A 119 -11.91 -2.07 9.57
N TYR A 120 -11.50 -3.25 9.15
CA TYR A 120 -12.37 -4.15 8.40
C TYR A 120 -13.28 -4.91 9.38
N LYS A 121 -14.58 -4.88 9.11
CA LYS A 121 -15.59 -5.67 9.82
C LYS A 121 -16.24 -6.61 8.82
N GLU A 122 -16.28 -7.89 9.17
CA GLU A 122 -17.04 -8.90 8.45
C GLU A 122 -18.55 -8.72 8.66
#